data_AF-A0A352FLT3-F1
#
_entry.id   AF-A0A352FLT3-F1
#
_cell.length_a   1.000
_cell.length_b   1.000
_cell.length_c   1.000
_cell.angle_alpha   90.00
_cell.angle_beta   90.00
_cell.angle_gamma   90.00
#
_symmetry.space_group_name_H-M   'P 1'
#
loop_
_entity.id
_entity.type
_entity.pdbx_description
1 polymer ?
#
loop_
_entity_poly.entity_id
_entity_poly.type
_entity_poly.pdbx_seq_one_letter_code
_entity_poly.pdbx_strand_id
1 'polypeptide(L)' 'MSEGEFKQYRRKQIAELRPYLPGEKLSDRISISATDRDAGSPKEGDMIARNPADHEDQWLVSKEYFEANFEPVE' A
#
# COMPACT_ATOMS: atom_id res chain seq x y z
N MET A 1 21.10 -7.85 20.98
CA MET A 1 20.59 -7.53 19.62
C MET A 1 20.75 -6.04 19.47
N SER A 2 21.53 -5.57 18.50
CA SER A 2 21.61 -4.14 18.15
C SER A 2 20.20 -3.68 17.78
N GLU A 3 19.70 -2.69 18.50
CA GLU A 3 18.47 -2.00 18.15
C GLU A 3 18.71 -1.27 16.81
N GLY A 4 17.89 -1.55 15.78
CA GLY A 4 17.94 -0.85 14.49
C GLY A 4 18.30 -1.69 13.27
N GLU A 5 18.62 -2.98 13.39
CA GLU A 5 18.86 -3.84 12.23
C GLU A 5 17.56 -4.35 11.59
N PHE A 6 17.50 -4.32 10.26
CA PHE A 6 16.40 -4.92 9.51
C PHE A 6 16.38 -6.44 9.71
N LYS A 7 15.18 -6.99 9.94
CA LYS A 7 14.93 -8.43 10.02
C LYS A 7 13.78 -8.79 9.08
N GLN A 8 13.88 -9.96 8.46
CA GLN A 8 12.83 -10.47 7.57
C GLN A 8 11.71 -11.11 8.39
N TYR A 9 10.47 -10.73 8.11
CA TYR A 9 9.27 -11.30 8.69
C TYR A 9 8.29 -11.69 7.60
N ARG A 10 7.50 -12.74 7.84
CA ARG A 10 6.35 -13.08 6.99
C ARG A 10 5.10 -12.38 7.53
N ARG A 11 4.26 -11.89 6.61
CA ARG A 11 2.95 -11.34 6.97
C ARG A 11 2.06 -12.47 7.52
N LYS A 12 1.40 -12.24 8.65
CA LYS A 12 0.47 -13.22 9.25
C LYS A 12 -0.95 -13.14 8.68
N GLN A 13 -1.33 -11.98 8.18
CA GLN A 13 -2.67 -11.68 7.67
C GLN A 13 -2.66 -11.55 6.15
N ILE A 14 -3.81 -11.79 5.55
CA ILE A 14 -4.07 -11.48 4.15
C ILE A 14 -4.10 -9.95 3.98
N ALA A 15 -3.56 -9.48 2.87
CA ALA A 15 -3.58 -8.05 2.55
C ALA A 15 -4.88 -7.67 1.85
N GLU A 16 -5.49 -6.56 2.28
CA GLU A 16 -6.66 -6.00 1.62
C GLU A 16 -6.23 -4.79 0.80
N LEU A 17 -6.42 -4.87 -0.52
CA LEU A 17 -6.09 -3.82 -1.46
C LEU A 17 -7.23 -3.63 -2.45
N ARG A 18 -7.41 -2.39 -2.90
CA ARG A 18 -8.29 -2.06 -4.04
C ARG A 18 -7.51 -1.22 -5.06
N PRO A 19 -7.88 -1.23 -6.35
CA PRO A 19 -7.30 -0.31 -7.31
C PRO A 19 -7.60 1.14 -6.92
N TYR A 20 -6.63 2.01 -7.13
CA TYR A 20 -6.86 3.44 -7.24
C TYR A 20 -7.67 3.71 -8.51
N LEU A 21 -8.68 4.58 -8.40
CA LEU A 21 -9.50 5.01 -9.52
C LEU A 21 -9.00 6.37 -10.01
N PRO A 22 -8.47 6.49 -11.25
CA PRO A 22 -8.00 7.77 -11.77
C PRO A 22 -9.03 8.90 -11.63
N GLY A 23 -8.63 9.97 -10.95
CA GLY A 23 -9.50 11.12 -10.69
C GLY A 23 -10.36 11.02 -9.43
N GLU A 24 -10.30 9.92 -8.67
CA GLU A 24 -10.92 9.88 -7.34
C GLU A 24 -10.21 10.86 -6.39
N LYS A 25 -11.01 11.47 -5.51
CA LYS A 25 -10.48 12.28 -4.41
C LYS A 25 -10.13 11.34 -3.26
N LEU A 26 -8.85 11.16 -3.01
CA LEU A 26 -8.39 10.41 -1.84
C LEU A 26 -8.64 11.19 -0.56
N SER A 27 -8.99 10.48 0.50
CA SER A 27 -9.07 11.03 1.86
C SER A 27 -7.67 11.32 2.39
N ASP A 28 -7.53 12.35 3.22
CA ASP A 28 -6.28 12.66 3.94
C ASP A 28 -5.79 11.53 4.87
N ARG A 29 -6.65 10.52 5.11
CA ARG A 29 -6.33 9.31 5.88
C ARG A 29 -5.41 8.34 5.12
N ILE A 30 -5.30 8.49 3.79
CA ILE A 30 -4.46 7.63 2.96
C ILE A 30 -3.03 8.16 2.98
N SER A 31 -2.13 7.38 3.58
CA SER A 31 -0.70 7.67 3.60
C SER A 31 -0.09 7.44 2.23
N ILE A 32 0.60 8.46 1.72
CA ILE A 32 1.39 8.40 0.49
C ILE A 32 2.81 8.83 0.85
N SER A 33 3.84 8.10 0.40
CA SER A 33 5.21 8.48 0.70
C SER A 33 5.65 9.71 -0.13
N ALA A 34 6.74 10.38 0.27
CA ALA A 34 7.29 11.46 -0.55
C ALA A 34 7.75 10.95 -1.93
N THR A 35 8.44 9.81 -1.95
CA THR A 35 8.89 9.16 -3.19
C THR A 35 7.74 8.84 -4.14
N ASP A 36 6.62 8.34 -3.62
CA ASP A 36 5.44 8.04 -4.45
C ASP A 36 4.85 9.33 -5.03
N ARG A 37 4.75 10.40 -4.23
CA ARG A 37 4.30 11.72 -4.72
C ARG A 37 5.23 12.26 -5.81
N ASP A 38 6.53 12.16 -5.62
CA ASP A 38 7.53 12.60 -6.59
C ASP A 38 7.46 11.78 -7.89
N ALA A 39 7.06 10.51 -7.79
CA ALA A 39 6.82 9.60 -8.93
C ALA A 39 5.43 9.77 -9.58
N GLY A 40 4.65 10.77 -9.14
CA GLY A 40 3.35 11.13 -9.70
C GLY A 40 2.18 10.28 -9.20
N SER A 41 2.34 9.53 -8.10
CA SER A 41 1.25 8.80 -7.47
C SER A 41 0.35 9.73 -6.64
N PRO A 42 -0.96 9.42 -6.51
CA PRO A 42 -1.62 8.23 -7.05
C PRO A 42 -1.85 8.32 -8.56
N LYS A 43 -1.61 7.22 -9.27
CA LYS A 43 -1.80 7.08 -10.72
C LYS A 43 -2.42 5.73 -11.07
N GLU A 44 -2.86 5.61 -12.32
CA GLU A 44 -3.50 4.38 -12.81
C GLU A 44 -2.63 3.14 -12.57
N GLY A 45 -3.23 2.12 -11.96
CA GLY A 45 -2.58 0.87 -11.58
C GLY A 45 -2.00 0.84 -10.16
N ASP A 46 -1.89 1.99 -9.48
CA ASP A 46 -1.63 2.00 -8.04
C ASP A 46 -2.80 1.36 -7.29
N MET A 47 -2.50 0.89 -6.08
CA MET A 47 -3.46 0.27 -5.18
C MET A 47 -3.56 1.07 -3.88
N ILE A 48 -4.73 1.03 -3.26
CA ILE A 48 -4.95 1.51 -1.90
C ILE A 48 -5.07 0.28 -1.00
N ALA A 49 -4.08 0.10 -0.14
CA ALA A 49 -4.07 -0.92 0.89
C ALA A 49 -4.67 -0.37 2.19
N ARG A 50 -5.20 -1.26 3.04
CA ARG A 50 -5.67 -0.91 4.37
C ARG A 50 -5.27 -1.93 5.43
N ASN A 51 -5.26 -1.50 6.68
CA ASN A 51 -5.11 -2.40 7.82
C ASN A 51 -6.44 -3.16 8.05
N PRO A 52 -6.46 -4.51 8.00
CA PRO A 52 -7.71 -5.27 8.21
C PRO A 52 -8.31 -5.15 9.62
N ALA A 53 -7.51 -4.72 10.60
CA ALA A 53 -7.99 -4.46 11.96
C ALA A 53 -8.44 -3.01 12.19
N ASP A 54 -8.07 -2.09 11.30
CA ASP A 54 -8.42 -0.67 11.34
C ASP A 54 -8.54 -0.12 9.92
N HIS A 55 -9.75 -0.08 9.38
CA HIS A 55 -9.98 0.35 8.00
C HIS A 55 -9.74 1.85 7.76
N GLU A 56 -9.50 2.63 8.82
CA GLU A 56 -9.11 4.03 8.70
C GLU A 56 -7.62 4.21 8.38
N ASP A 57 -6.80 3.22 8.71
CA ASP A 57 -5.38 3.19 8.38
C ASP A 57 -5.19 2.63 6.96
N GLN A 58 -4.89 3.52 6.02
CA GLN A 58 -4.78 3.24 4.60
C GLN A 58 -3.47 3.79 4.05
N TRP A 59 -2.90 3.10 3.06
CA TRP A 59 -1.68 3.54 2.38
C TRP A 59 -1.69 3.19 0.91
N LEU A 60 -1.00 4.02 0.13
CA LEU A 60 -0.75 3.75 -1.28
C LEU A 60 0.29 2.63 -1.43
N VAL A 61 0.03 1.74 -2.37
CA VAL A 61 0.97 0.73 -2.86
C VAL A 61 1.13 0.98 -4.35
N SER A 62 2.37 1.21 -4.79
CA SER A 62 2.62 1.45 -6.21
C SER A 62 2.26 0.23 -7.05
N LYS A 63 1.89 0.46 -8.31
CA LYS A 63 1.63 -0.60 -9.28
C LYS A 63 2.73 -1.67 -9.29
N GLU A 64 3.99 -1.24 -9.39
CA GLU A 64 5.13 -2.15 -9.52
C GLU A 64 5.32 -3.01 -8.27
N TYR A 65 5.09 -2.43 -7.08
CA TYR A 65 5.16 -3.19 -5.83
C TYR A 65 3.99 -4.15 -5.71
N PHE A 66 2.79 -3.75 -6.15
CA PHE A 66 1.63 -4.62 -6.16
C PHE A 66 1.85 -5.87 -7.03
N GLU A 67 2.21 -5.67 -8.30
CA GLU A 67 2.42 -6.75 -9.27
C GLU A 67 3.55 -7.72 -8.87
N ALA A 68 4.57 -7.23 -8.16
CA ALA A 68 5.68 -8.06 -7.72
C ALA A 68 5.42 -8.86 -6.42
N ASN A 69 4.41 -8.50 -5.63
CA ASN A 69 4.27 -9.03 -4.25
C ASN A 69 2.88 -9.58 -3.91
N PHE A 70 1.86 -9.38 -4.74
CA PHE A 70 0.48 -9.74 -4.42
C PHE A 70 -0.19 -10.55 -5.52
N GLU A 71 -1.01 -11.51 -5.10
CA GLU A 71 -1.89 -12.30 -5.94
C GLU A 71 -3.27 -12.39 -5.26
N PRO A 72 -4.37 -12.56 -6.02
CA PRO A 72 -5.69 -12.80 -5.45
C PRO A 72 -5.71 -14.08 -4.59
N VAL A 73 -6.56 -14.10 -3.56
CA VAL A 73 -6.83 -15.32 -2.78
C VAL A 73 -7.81 -16.19 -3.57
N GLU A 74 -7.52 -17.50 -3.68
CA GLU A 74 -8.44 -18.51 -4.24
C GLU A 74 -9.55 -18.93 -3.25
#